data_AF-A0A951GTX0-F1
#
_entry.id   AF-A0A951GTX0-F1
#
_cell.length_a   1.000
_cell.length_b   1.000
_cell.length_c   1.000
_cell.angle_alpha   90.00
_cell.angle_beta   90.00
_cell.angle_gamma   90.00
#
_symmetry.space_group_name_H-M   'P 1'
#
loop_
_entity.id
_entity.type
_entity.pdbx_description
1 polymer ?
#
loop_
_entity_poly.entity_id
_entity_poly.type
_entity_poly.pdbx_seq_one_letter_code
_entity_poly.pdbx_strand_id
1 'polypeptide(L)'
;MRRTRIMTALLVFTVTLLTIAPNAFARADGGEGWYGETDDKVITSTMFVVIAFFPTLILVLSLIQWRLDKRKHAKMEAARRRAANADWRGGW
;
A
#
# COMPACT_ATOMS: atom_id res chain seq x y z
N MET A 1 7.20 44.11 -30.66
CA MET A 1 6.46 42.83 -30.79
C MET A 1 6.97 41.74 -29.83
N ARG A 2 8.18 41.18 -29.99
CA ARG A 2 8.66 40.05 -29.15
C ARG A 2 8.80 40.39 -27.66
N ARG A 3 9.39 41.55 -27.34
CA ARG A 3 9.53 42.04 -25.94
C ARG A 3 8.18 42.27 -25.26
N THR A 4 7.26 42.91 -25.98
CA THR A 4 5.88 43.16 -25.50
C THR A 4 5.17 41.86 -25.16
N ARG A 5 5.25 40.84 -26.04
CA ARG A 5 4.65 39.51 -25.81
C ARG A 5 5.24 38.79 -24.60
N ILE A 6 6.56 38.87 -24.41
CA ILE A 6 7.24 38.28 -23.24
C ILE A 6 6.79 38.98 -21.95
N MET A 7 6.69 40.31 -21.96
CA MET A 7 6.18 41.08 -20.82
C MET A 7 4.71 40.75 -20.51
N THR A 8 3.87 40.59 -21.53
CA THR A 8 2.46 40.19 -21.31
C THR A 8 2.38 38.76 -20.75
N ALA A 9 3.18 37.82 -21.27
CA ALA A 9 3.20 36.45 -20.78
C ALA A 9 3.68 36.37 -19.32
N LEU A 10 4.73 37.12 -18.96
CA LEU A 10 5.21 37.22 -17.58
C LEU A 10 4.15 37.82 -16.66
N LEU A 11 3.48 38.90 -17.09
CA LEU A 11 2.43 39.53 -16.29
C LEU A 11 1.25 38.58 -16.08
N VAL A 12 0.78 37.92 -17.14
CA VAL A 12 -0.28 36.90 -17.04
C VAL A 12 0.14 35.76 -16.13
N PHE A 13 1.37 35.27 -16.25
CA PHE A 13 1.89 34.20 -15.40
C PHE A 13 1.94 34.61 -13.92
N THR A 14 2.46 35.80 -13.62
CA THR A 14 2.52 36.34 -12.25
C THR A 14 1.14 36.56 -11.67
N VAL A 15 0.20 37.13 -12.44
CA VAL A 15 -1.19 37.31 -12.01
C VAL A 15 -1.86 35.95 -11.77
N THR A 16 -1.65 34.98 -12.65
CA THR A 16 -2.19 33.62 -12.49
C THR A 16 -1.69 32.99 -11.19
N LEU A 17 -0.38 33.04 -10.93
CA LEU A 17 0.20 32.54 -9.68
C LEU A 17 -0.36 33.25 -8.45
N LEU A 18 -0.50 34.58 -8.49
CA LEU A 18 -1.07 35.38 -7.40
C LEU A 18 -2.55 35.07 -7.16
N THR A 19 -3.32 34.70 -8.19
CA THR A 19 -4.74 34.32 -8.03
C THR A 19 -4.95 32.88 -7.55
N ILE A 20 -4.01 31.97 -7.82
CA ILE A 20 -4.09 30.57 -7.38
C ILE A 20 -3.54 30.42 -5.95
N ALA A 21 -2.56 31.23 -5.54
CA ALA A 21 -1.96 31.17 -4.20
C ALA A 21 -2.98 31.28 -3.04
N PRO A 22 -3.99 32.18 -3.06
CA PRO A 22 -5.04 32.21 -2.05
C PRO A 22 -5.80 30.90 -1.96
N ASN A 23 -6.03 30.20 -3.08
CA ASN A 23 -6.73 28.91 -3.07
C ASN A 23 -5.88 27.76 -2.48
N ALA A 24 -4.56 27.92 -2.44
CA ALA A 24 -3.64 26.97 -1.83
C ALA A 24 -3.44 27.22 -0.32
N PHE A 25 -3.49 28.48 0.13
CA PHE A 25 -3.23 28.86 1.54
C PHE A 25 -4.49 29.25 2.34
N ALA A 26 -5.59 29.62 1.69
CA ALA A 26 -6.85 30.04 2.32
C ALA A 26 -7.94 28.95 2.23
N ARG A 27 -7.52 27.69 2.19
CA ARG A 27 -8.44 26.58 2.48
C ARG A 27 -8.91 26.72 3.93
N ALA A 28 -10.23 26.80 4.13
CA ALA A 28 -10.86 26.99 5.44
C ALA A 28 -10.53 25.85 6.42
N ASP A 29 -10.08 24.73 5.87
CA ASP A 29 -9.60 23.50 6.48
C ASP A 29 -8.15 23.59 7.01
N GLY A 30 -7.53 24.78 7.13
CA GLY A 30 -6.32 24.96 7.96
C GLY A 30 -5.07 24.15 7.57
N GLY A 31 -5.06 23.49 6.41
CA GLY A 31 -4.01 22.54 6.02
C GLY A 31 -4.26 21.08 6.45
N GLU A 32 -5.45 20.76 6.93
CA GLU A 32 -5.88 19.46 7.47
C GLU A 32 -6.11 18.38 6.39
N GLY A 33 -6.04 18.74 5.11
CA GLY A 33 -6.23 17.81 3.99
C GLY A 33 -7.68 17.35 3.86
N TRP A 34 -7.90 16.25 3.12
CA TRP A 34 -9.25 15.80 2.73
C TRP A 34 -10.06 15.18 3.89
N TYR A 35 -9.39 14.87 5.00
CA TYR A 35 -9.99 14.21 6.16
C TYR A 35 -10.47 15.22 7.23
N GLY A 36 -10.02 16.48 7.16
CA GLY A 36 -10.32 17.53 8.14
C GLY A 36 -9.55 17.38 9.46
N GLU A 37 -9.91 18.20 10.45
CA GLU A 37 -9.23 18.29 11.74
C GLU A 37 -9.13 16.92 12.41
N THR A 38 -7.89 16.50 12.66
CA THR A 38 -7.63 15.20 13.29
C THR A 38 -7.76 15.35 14.81
N ASP A 39 -8.91 14.96 15.34
CA ASP A 39 -9.17 14.94 16.79
C ASP A 39 -8.44 13.76 17.47
N ASP A 40 -8.14 13.89 18.76
CA ASP A 40 -7.44 12.89 19.58
C ASP A 40 -8.13 11.52 19.54
N LYS A 41 -9.47 11.52 19.48
CA LYS A 41 -10.27 10.31 19.32
C LYS A 41 -9.99 9.57 18.02
N VAL A 42 -9.82 10.30 16.91
CA VAL A 42 -9.53 9.70 15.60
C VAL A 42 -8.15 9.06 15.62
N ILE A 43 -7.14 9.78 16.15
CA ILE A 43 -5.77 9.28 16.24
C ILE A 43 -5.74 8.02 17.11
N THR A 44 -6.32 8.09 18.30
CA THR A 44 -6.35 6.99 19.26
C THR A 44 -7.03 5.75 18.68
N SER A 45 -8.20 5.92 18.06
CA SER A 45 -8.93 4.81 17.43
C SER A 45 -8.12 4.19 16.28
N THR A 46 -7.46 5.03 15.47
CA THR A 46 -6.61 4.57 14.37
C THR A 46 -5.43 3.77 14.88
N MET A 47 -4.77 4.21 15.95
CA MET A 47 -3.66 3.49 16.56
C MET A 47 -4.08 2.13 17.11
N PHE A 48 -5.25 2.02 17.75
CA PHE A 48 -5.78 0.72 18.18
C PHE A 48 -6.03 -0.23 17.01
N VAL A 49 -6.58 0.28 15.90
CA VAL A 49 -6.76 -0.52 14.68
C VAL A 49 -5.42 -1.02 14.16
N VAL A 50 -4.39 -0.15 14.10
CA VAL A 50 -3.05 -0.53 13.64
C VAL A 50 -2.42 -1.60 14.54
N ILE A 51 -2.53 -1.44 15.87
CA ILE A 51 -2.01 -2.41 16.85
C ILE A 51 -2.68 -3.77 16.69
N ALA A 52 -3.99 -3.83 16.43
CA ALA A 52 -4.71 -5.09 16.22
C ALA A 52 -4.47 -5.69 14.82
N PHE A 53 -4.33 -4.83 13.80
CA PHE A 53 -4.21 -5.22 12.40
C PHE A 53 -2.95 -6.01 12.13
N PHE A 54 -1.77 -5.53 12.57
CA PHE A 54 -0.51 -6.18 12.24
C PHE A 54 -0.39 -7.62 12.78
N PRO A 55 -0.65 -7.89 14.07
CA PRO A 55 -0.65 -9.26 14.60
C PRO A 55 -1.66 -10.16 13.88
N THR A 56 -2.85 -9.62 13.60
CA THR A 56 -3.91 -10.38 12.91
C THR A 56 -3.49 -10.72 11.48
N LEU A 57 -2.91 -9.78 10.76
CA LEU A 57 -2.40 -10.00 9.40
C LEU A 57 -1.29 -11.04 9.40
N ILE A 58 -0.32 -10.93 10.32
CA ILE A 58 0.77 -11.91 10.46
C ILE A 58 0.21 -13.30 10.74
N LEU A 59 -0.77 -13.42 11.65
CA LEU A 59 -1.42 -14.68 11.98
C LEU A 59 -2.12 -15.28 10.76
N VAL A 60 -2.90 -14.48 10.03
CA VAL A 60 -3.62 -14.93 8.82
C VAL A 60 -2.64 -15.41 7.76
N LEU A 61 -1.58 -14.64 7.48
CA LEU A 61 -0.55 -15.02 6.51
C LEU A 61 0.18 -16.30 6.95
N SER A 62 0.48 -16.44 8.23
CA SER A 62 1.12 -17.65 8.79
C SER A 62 0.23 -18.89 8.64
N LEU A 63 -1.08 -18.77 8.89
CA LEU A 63 -2.04 -19.87 8.68
C LEU A 63 -2.16 -20.25 7.21
N ILE A 64 -2.14 -19.26 6.31
CA ILE A 64 -2.17 -19.50 4.86
C ILE A 64 -0.90 -20.24 4.43
N GLN A 65 0.28 -19.77 4.86
CA GLN A 65 1.56 -20.42 4.59
C GLN A 65 1.55 -21.87 5.08
N TRP A 66 1.14 -22.09 6.33
CA TRP A 66 1.02 -23.44 6.91
C TRP A 66 0.13 -24.38 6.08
N ARG A 67 -1.02 -23.87 5.62
CA ARG A 67 -1.95 -24.67 4.79
C ARG A 67 -1.35 -25.02 3.43
N LEU A 68 -0.57 -24.11 2.83
CA LEU A 68 0.10 -24.34 1.55
C LEU A 68 1.25 -25.34 1.70
N ASP A 69 2.06 -25.23 2.76
CA ASP A 69 3.14 -26.16 3.04
C ASP A 69 2.61 -27.58 3.28
N LYS A 70 1.52 -27.72 4.05
CA LYS A 70 0.87 -29.03 4.24
C LYS A 70 0.46 -29.68 2.92
N ARG A 71 -0.07 -28.90 1.97
CA ARG A 71 -0.42 -29.39 0.62
C ARG A 71 0.83 -29.78 -0.18
N LYS A 72 1.90 -29.01 -0.08
CA LYS A 72 3.18 -29.28 -0.76
C LYS A 72 3.81 -30.56 -0.24
N HIS A 73 3.90 -30.73 1.08
CA HIS A 73 4.44 -31.93 1.71
C HIS A 73 3.64 -33.17 1.34
N ALA A 74 2.30 -33.11 1.36
CA ALA A 74 1.46 -34.25 0.94
C ALA A 74 1.74 -34.70 -0.51
N LYS A 75 1.96 -33.76 -1.43
CA LYS A 75 2.33 -34.08 -2.82
C LYS A 75 3.73 -34.68 -2.92
N MET A 76 4.69 -34.14 -2.18
CA MET A 76 6.07 -34.64 -2.16
C MET A 76 6.16 -36.04 -1.57
N GLU A 77 5.46 -36.32 -0.47
CA GLU A 77 5.40 -37.65 0.12
C GLU A 77 4.75 -38.67 -0.83
N ALA A 78 3.66 -38.29 -1.49
CA ALA A 78 3.05 -39.16 -2.50
C ALA A 78 4.00 -39.45 -3.67
N ALA A 79 4.75 -38.46 -4.15
CA ALA A 79 5.76 -38.65 -5.18
C ALA A 79 6.92 -39.54 -4.70
N ARG A 80 7.43 -39.32 -3.48
CA ARG A 80 8.49 -40.13 -2.87
C ARG A 80 8.08 -41.58 -2.68
N ARG A 81 6.84 -41.85 -2.25
CA ARG A 81 6.28 -43.20 -2.15
C ARG A 81 6.19 -43.90 -3.51
N ARG A 82 5.81 -43.18 -4.56
CA ARG A 82 5.81 -43.75 -5.93
C ARG A 82 7.22 -44.08 -6.42
N ALA A 83 8.19 -43.21 -6.17
CA ALA A 83 9.59 -43.43 -6.55
C ALA A 83 10.20 -44.63 -5.80
N ALA A 84 10.00 -44.72 -4.48
CA ALA A 84 10.49 -45.84 -3.68
C ALA A 84 9.91 -47.20 -4.12
N ASN A 85 8.64 -47.23 -4.53
CA ASN A 85 8.02 -48.44 -5.08
C ASN A 85 8.50 -48.79 -6.51
N ALA A 86 8.98 -47.81 -7.28
CA ALA A 86 9.55 -48.04 -8.61
C ALA A 86 10.97 -48.59 -8.53
N ASP A 87 11.80 -48.08 -7.60
CA ASP A 87 13.16 -48.57 -7.34
C ASP A 87 13.18 -50.05 -6.93
N TRP A 88 12.22 -50.49 -6.12
CA TRP A 88 12.09 -51.90 -5.74
C TRP A 88 11.85 -52.86 -6.92
N ARG A 89 11.39 -52.37 -8.08
CA ARG A 89 11.15 -53.17 -9.29
C ARG A 89 12.35 -53.21 -10.25
N GLY A 90 13.44 -52.51 -9.93
CA GLY A 90 14.64 -52.39 -10.77
C GLY A 90 15.91 -53.03 -10.20
N GLY A 91 15.79 -53.92 -9.20
CA GLY A 91 16.94 -54.65 -8.66
C GLY A 91 17.51 -55.65 -9.68
N TRP A 92 18.79 -55.50 -9.99
CA TRP A 92 19.62 -56.57 -10.56
C TRP A 92 19.88 -57.64 -9.50
#